data_AF-A0A5C6A4D2-F1
#
_entry.id   AF-A0A5C6A4D2-F1
#
_cell.length_a   1.000
_cell.length_b   1.000
_cell.length_c   1.000
_cell.angle_alpha   90.00
_cell.angle_beta   90.00
_cell.angle_gamma   90.00
#
_symmetry.space_group_name_H-M   'P 1'
#
loop_
_entity.id
_entity.type
_entity.pdbx_description
1 polymer ?
#
loop_
_entity_poly.entity_id
_entity_poly.type
_entity_poly.pdbx_seq_one_letter_code
_entity_poly.pdbx_strand_id
1 'polypeptide(L)'
;MSKMLRIRSVWSLTLLFAMLNATTIATADGPSLLRMFSRGERIEADASKPYLLTQEDGPWMILAHTFLGPGSQERAERLVMEIRRDLNLPAFLYEKEIDFSGEVNPGSPIQRTGGAAAFQRKMRYANEIRYEAHAVLVGEYDTAEHPRVESDLEKIKTAQCGVFGDEKEMAAETDIRNPVTAVKALHHRLVKKMGDPKLGAMGNAFLTRNPMLPEDFFQAPEVDAFVRHLNEGKTHSLIDECPGKYTVVVRTFSGFNTIVDGKKDKTFEPSGERLDRCAADAAEMVRLLRKEGVEAYQFHDRTQSIVTIGSFENLGRELPGGGFEYDAPILAVMNEYRAFNIDANLANQVKQKTTQGVPVKCVAERFPFDVQPMPISVPKPSKRSLYSAAMGR
;
A
#
# COMPACT_ATOMS: atom_id res chain seq x y z
N MET A 1 -9.58 53.64 86.75
CA MET A 1 -8.83 52.37 86.91
C MET A 1 -9.42 51.33 85.97
N SER A 2 -8.55 50.58 85.31
CA SER A 2 -8.80 49.39 84.48
C SER A 2 -9.51 49.58 83.13
N LYS A 3 -8.71 49.44 82.06
CA LYS A 3 -9.10 49.31 80.65
C LYS A 3 -9.65 47.90 80.40
N MET A 4 -10.68 47.76 79.57
CA MET A 4 -10.62 46.90 78.38
C MET A 4 -11.85 47.13 77.49
N LEU A 5 -11.57 47.72 76.34
CA LEU A 5 -12.48 48.13 75.28
C LEU A 5 -12.74 46.91 74.37
N ARG A 6 -14.01 46.49 74.21
CA ARG A 6 -14.44 45.57 73.14
C ARG A 6 -15.27 46.36 72.13
N ILE A 7 -14.72 46.61 70.95
CA ILE A 7 -15.45 47.20 69.82
C ILE A 7 -15.44 46.23 68.64
N ARG A 8 -16.66 45.78 68.36
CA ARG A 8 -17.32 45.38 67.11
C ARG A 8 -16.51 45.05 65.84
N SER A 9 -16.89 43.88 65.34
CA SER A 9 -16.87 43.39 63.96
C SER A 9 -17.07 44.44 62.88
N VAL A 10 -16.24 44.38 61.84
CA VAL A 10 -16.51 44.38 60.39
C VAL A 10 -15.14 44.53 59.73
N TRP A 11 -14.63 43.49 59.07
CA TRP A 11 -13.50 43.64 58.15
C TRP A 11 -13.82 42.94 56.83
N SER A 12 -13.88 43.79 55.82
CA SER A 12 -14.19 43.52 54.44
C SER A 12 -13.02 42.87 53.71
N LEU A 13 -13.38 41.95 52.82
CA LEU A 13 -12.75 41.57 51.56
C LEU A 13 -11.38 42.19 51.22
N THR A 14 -10.37 41.31 51.13
CA THR A 14 -9.31 41.42 50.12
C THR A 14 -9.10 40.06 49.47
N LEU A 15 -9.39 40.00 48.17
CA LEU A 15 -9.12 38.87 47.28
C LEU A 15 -7.62 38.57 47.22
N LEU A 16 -7.24 37.31 47.43
CA LEU A 16 -6.01 36.74 46.87
C LEU A 16 -6.39 35.44 46.16
N PHE A 17 -6.47 35.50 44.84
CA PHE A 17 -6.77 34.36 43.97
C PHE A 17 -5.48 33.54 43.80
N ALA A 18 -5.29 32.50 44.61
CA ALA A 18 -4.27 31.49 44.37
C ALA A 18 -4.90 30.32 43.63
N MET A 19 -4.73 30.29 42.30
CA MET A 19 -5.05 29.09 41.50
C MET A 19 -4.07 27.98 41.88
N LEU A 20 -4.53 27.00 42.67
CA LEU A 20 -3.87 25.70 42.75
C LEU A 20 -4.14 24.94 41.45
N ASN A 21 -3.13 24.86 40.60
CA ASN A 21 -3.07 23.86 39.54
C ASN A 21 -3.00 22.48 40.21
N ALA A 22 -4.08 21.70 40.08
CA ALA A 22 -4.05 20.27 40.37
C ALA A 22 -3.22 19.58 39.28
N THR A 23 -1.95 19.33 39.55
CA THR A 23 -1.15 18.38 38.80
C THR A 23 -1.68 16.98 39.07
N THR A 24 -2.36 16.39 38.09
CA THR A 24 -2.64 14.96 38.07
C THR A 24 -1.32 14.21 37.97
N ILE A 25 -0.86 13.66 39.09
CA ILE A 25 0.23 12.70 39.10
C ILE A 25 -0.33 11.44 38.44
N ALA A 26 0.05 11.21 37.18
CA ALA A 26 -0.16 9.93 36.52
C ALA A 26 0.66 8.87 37.27
N THR A 27 -0.02 8.01 38.03
CA THR A 27 0.58 6.80 38.57
C THR A 27 0.82 5.84 37.42
N ALA A 28 2.07 5.68 37.01
CA ALA A 28 2.45 4.62 36.09
C ALA A 28 2.25 3.28 36.82
N ASP A 29 1.25 2.50 36.39
CA ASP A 29 1.10 1.12 36.85
C ASP A 29 2.37 0.34 36.50
N GLY A 30 3.03 -0.19 37.54
CA GLY A 30 4.21 -1.03 37.37
C GLY A 30 3.89 -2.31 36.58
N PRO A 31 4.91 -2.94 35.97
CA PRO A 31 4.70 -4.12 35.14
C PRO A 31 4.13 -5.27 35.98
N SER A 32 2.84 -5.54 35.78
CA SER A 32 2.14 -6.68 36.37
C SER A 32 2.62 -7.98 35.70
N LEU A 33 3.16 -8.89 36.51
CA LEU A 33 3.57 -10.25 36.11
C LEU A 33 2.40 -11.08 35.52
N LEU A 34 1.14 -10.65 35.69
CA LEU A 34 -0.03 -11.29 35.08
C LEU A 34 -0.18 -11.01 33.58
N ARG A 35 0.48 -9.97 33.02
CA ARG A 35 0.53 -9.73 31.57
C ARG A 35 1.38 -10.75 30.81
N MET A 36 2.23 -11.51 31.50
CA MET A 36 3.06 -12.56 30.87
C MET A 36 2.23 -13.78 30.43
N PHE A 37 0.95 -13.86 30.83
CA PHE A 37 0.02 -14.92 30.48
C PHE A 37 -1.13 -14.47 29.54
N SER A 38 -1.11 -13.24 29.04
CA SER A 38 -2.05 -12.87 27.97
C SER A 38 -1.63 -13.56 26.67
N ARG A 39 -2.41 -14.57 26.24
CA ARG A 39 -2.52 -14.94 24.82
C ARG A 39 -2.52 -13.66 23.99
N GLY A 40 -1.76 -13.64 22.89
CA GLY A 40 -1.44 -12.46 22.09
C GLY A 40 -2.60 -11.48 21.91
N GLU A 41 -2.27 -10.19 21.80
CA GLU A 41 -3.25 -9.11 21.69
C GLU A 41 -4.38 -9.48 20.72
N ARG A 42 -5.63 -9.33 21.18
CA ARG A 42 -6.80 -9.63 20.37
C ARG A 42 -6.91 -8.62 19.25
N ILE A 43 -7.16 -9.09 18.02
CA ILE A 43 -7.44 -8.20 16.90
C ILE A 43 -8.69 -7.38 17.22
N GLU A 44 -8.66 -6.09 16.90
CA GLU A 44 -9.83 -5.24 17.01
C GLU A 44 -10.95 -5.73 16.08
N ALA A 45 -12.16 -5.91 16.62
CA ALA A 45 -13.36 -6.32 15.88
C ALA A 45 -14.55 -5.44 16.27
N ASP A 46 -14.52 -4.18 15.84
CA ASP A 46 -15.57 -3.18 16.04
C ASP A 46 -16.48 -3.11 14.81
N ALA A 47 -17.75 -3.46 14.99
CA ALA A 47 -18.75 -3.47 13.92
C ALA A 47 -19.09 -2.06 13.37
N SER A 48 -18.66 -0.99 14.05
CA SER A 48 -18.81 0.38 13.55
C SER A 48 -17.75 0.78 12.52
N LYS A 49 -16.67 0.00 12.38
CA LYS A 49 -15.59 0.27 11.42
C LYS A 49 -15.82 -0.51 10.12
N PRO A 50 -15.62 0.14 8.95
CA PRO A 50 -15.86 -0.50 7.64
C PRO A 50 -14.72 -1.45 7.23
N TYR A 51 -13.52 -1.25 7.79
CA TYR A 51 -12.34 -2.07 7.52
C TYR A 51 -12.01 -2.26 6.03
N LEU A 52 -12.13 -1.18 5.28
CA LEU A 52 -11.73 -1.12 3.89
C LEU A 52 -10.22 -1.33 3.79
N LEU A 53 -9.82 -2.09 2.78
CA LEU A 53 -8.42 -2.32 2.47
C LEU A 53 -7.75 -1.02 2.03
N THR A 54 -6.55 -0.79 2.55
CA THR A 54 -5.68 0.35 2.26
C THR A 54 -4.30 -0.12 1.81
N GLN A 55 -3.44 0.83 1.42
CA GLN A 55 -2.05 0.56 1.07
C GLN A 55 -1.18 0.20 2.29
N GLU A 56 -1.62 0.54 3.50
CA GLU A 56 -0.85 0.36 4.74
C GLU A 56 -1.07 -1.03 5.37
N ASP A 57 -2.10 -1.77 4.94
CA ASP A 57 -2.49 -3.09 5.48
C ASP A 57 -1.59 -4.25 4.99
N GLY A 58 -0.31 -3.96 4.77
CA GLY A 58 0.70 -4.92 4.37
C GLY A 58 0.67 -5.28 2.87
N PRO A 59 1.81 -5.69 2.31
CA PRO A 59 1.93 -5.99 0.90
C PRO A 59 1.38 -7.38 0.50
N TRP A 60 1.42 -8.35 1.39
CA TRP A 60 0.97 -9.72 1.12
C TRP A 60 -0.19 -10.09 2.04
N MET A 61 -1.20 -10.75 1.48
CA MET A 61 -2.45 -11.09 2.18
C MET A 61 -3.00 -12.41 1.65
N ILE A 62 -3.88 -13.06 2.40
CA ILE A 62 -4.61 -14.24 1.94
C ILE A 62 -5.98 -13.79 1.41
N LEU A 63 -6.28 -14.05 0.14
CA LEU A 63 -7.63 -13.92 -0.37
C LEU A 63 -8.47 -15.08 0.18
N ALA A 64 -9.34 -14.79 1.14
CA ALA A 64 -10.14 -15.81 1.82
C ALA A 64 -11.39 -16.18 1.03
N HIS A 65 -12.16 -15.17 0.58
CA HIS A 65 -13.33 -15.37 -0.27
C HIS A 65 -13.63 -14.11 -1.08
N THR A 66 -14.42 -14.25 -2.13
CA THR A 66 -14.98 -13.12 -2.88
C THR A 66 -16.48 -13.32 -2.96
N PHE A 67 -17.27 -12.35 -2.56
CA PHE A 67 -18.73 -12.34 -2.68
C PHE A 67 -19.14 -11.63 -3.98
N LEU A 68 -20.19 -12.13 -4.62
CA LEU A 68 -20.77 -11.57 -5.85
C LEU A 68 -22.29 -11.54 -5.76
N GLY A 69 -22.91 -10.61 -6.49
CA GLY A 69 -24.36 -10.50 -6.61
C GLY A 69 -25.01 -9.76 -5.45
N PRO A 70 -26.36 -9.79 -5.37
CA PRO A 70 -27.11 -9.07 -4.33
C PRO A 70 -26.67 -9.44 -2.92
N GLY A 71 -26.53 -8.44 -2.04
CA GLY A 71 -26.09 -8.64 -0.66
C GLY A 71 -24.64 -9.15 -0.53
N SER A 72 -23.81 -9.01 -1.58
CA SER A 72 -22.39 -9.42 -1.51
C SER A 72 -21.58 -8.55 -0.55
N GLN A 73 -21.85 -7.25 -0.50
CA GLN A 73 -21.19 -6.32 0.43
C GLN A 73 -21.44 -6.73 1.90
N GLU A 74 -22.70 -6.82 2.31
CA GLU A 74 -23.08 -7.19 3.68
C GLU A 74 -22.47 -8.54 4.10
N ARG A 75 -22.46 -9.53 3.20
CA ARG A 75 -21.82 -10.83 3.47
C ARG A 75 -20.31 -10.70 3.65
N ALA A 76 -19.64 -9.91 2.82
CA ALA A 76 -18.21 -9.68 2.94
C ALA A 76 -17.87 -8.97 4.27
N GLU A 77 -18.63 -7.94 4.65
CA GLU A 77 -18.50 -7.24 5.94
C GLU A 77 -18.68 -8.19 7.13
N ARG A 78 -19.72 -9.05 7.11
CA ARG A 78 -19.92 -10.07 8.14
C ARG A 78 -18.76 -11.07 8.21
N LEU A 79 -18.25 -11.53 7.06
CA LEU A 79 -17.11 -12.44 7.03
C LEU A 79 -15.85 -11.78 7.62
N VAL A 80 -15.58 -10.51 7.29
CA VAL A 80 -14.47 -9.75 7.90
C VAL A 80 -14.58 -9.74 9.42
N MET A 81 -15.78 -9.50 9.95
CA MET A 81 -16.03 -9.48 11.40
C MET A 81 -15.86 -10.85 12.05
N GLU A 82 -16.36 -11.91 11.41
CA GLU A 82 -16.20 -13.28 11.90
C GLU A 82 -14.72 -13.70 11.92
N ILE A 83 -13.95 -13.39 10.88
CA ILE A 83 -12.51 -13.71 10.83
C ILE A 83 -11.74 -12.95 11.92
N ARG A 84 -11.99 -11.65 12.08
CA ARG A 84 -11.35 -10.87 13.15
C ARG A 84 -11.67 -11.38 14.54
N ARG A 85 -12.95 -11.66 14.81
CA ARG A 85 -13.42 -12.06 16.14
C ARG A 85 -13.06 -13.51 16.48
N ASP A 86 -13.32 -14.43 15.56
CA ASP A 86 -13.32 -15.86 15.83
C ASP A 86 -11.99 -16.50 15.45
N LEU A 87 -11.35 -16.04 14.36
CA LEU A 87 -10.01 -16.50 13.98
C LEU A 87 -8.90 -15.62 14.56
N ASN A 88 -9.20 -14.44 15.10
CA ASN A 88 -8.20 -13.50 15.61
C ASN A 88 -7.11 -13.22 14.55
N LEU A 89 -7.54 -12.97 13.31
CA LEU A 89 -6.69 -12.56 12.19
C LEU A 89 -7.18 -11.21 11.63
N PRO A 90 -6.29 -10.33 11.16
CA PRO A 90 -6.69 -9.12 10.44
C PRO A 90 -7.45 -9.49 9.18
N ALA A 91 -8.52 -8.77 8.86
CA ALA A 91 -9.28 -9.01 7.64
C ALA A 91 -9.75 -7.70 7.04
N PHE A 92 -9.86 -7.58 5.73
CA PHE A 92 -10.17 -6.32 5.06
C PHE A 92 -11.16 -6.54 3.94
N LEU A 93 -12.04 -5.55 3.77
CA LEU A 93 -12.98 -5.49 2.65
C LEU A 93 -12.30 -4.80 1.46
N TYR A 94 -12.24 -5.49 0.33
CA TYR A 94 -11.80 -4.93 -0.94
C TYR A 94 -12.96 -4.91 -1.93
N GLU A 95 -13.29 -3.72 -2.43
CA GLU A 95 -14.37 -3.49 -3.38
C GLU A 95 -13.80 -3.29 -4.78
N LYS A 96 -14.36 -3.98 -5.76
CA LYS A 96 -13.98 -3.82 -7.16
C LYS A 96 -15.19 -3.84 -8.08
N GLU A 97 -15.40 -2.74 -8.80
CA GLU A 97 -16.31 -2.70 -9.93
C GLU A 97 -15.63 -3.29 -11.16
N ILE A 98 -16.29 -4.24 -11.81
CA ILE A 98 -15.80 -4.88 -13.03
C ILE A 98 -16.76 -4.58 -14.18
N ASP A 99 -16.25 -3.87 -15.19
CA ASP A 99 -17.00 -3.47 -16.38
C ASP A 99 -16.51 -4.18 -17.64
N PHE A 100 -17.33 -5.10 -18.18
CA PHE A 100 -17.10 -5.80 -19.44
C PHE A 100 -17.89 -5.20 -20.62
N SER A 101 -18.46 -4.00 -20.49
CA SER A 101 -19.21 -3.34 -21.58
C SER A 101 -18.34 -2.61 -22.62
N GLY A 102 -17.03 -2.51 -22.38
CA GLY A 102 -16.10 -1.73 -23.21
C GLY A 102 -15.45 -2.49 -24.38
N GLU A 103 -14.81 -1.73 -25.28
CA GLU A 103 -13.87 -2.28 -26.28
C GLU A 103 -12.63 -2.84 -25.55
N VAL A 104 -12.24 -4.06 -25.90
CA VAL A 104 -11.00 -4.68 -25.42
C VAL A 104 -9.88 -4.22 -26.34
N ASN A 105 -8.84 -3.60 -25.79
CA ASN A 105 -7.60 -3.41 -26.53
C ASN A 105 -7.07 -4.80 -26.90
N PRO A 106 -7.01 -5.17 -28.19
CA PRO A 106 -6.27 -6.37 -28.56
C PRO A 106 -4.85 -6.13 -28.07
N GLY A 107 -4.26 -7.09 -27.36
CA GLY A 107 -2.85 -7.01 -26.96
C GLY A 107 -1.92 -6.91 -28.18
N SER A 108 -0.70 -7.44 -28.03
CA SER A 108 0.32 -7.39 -29.07
C SER A 108 -0.23 -7.75 -30.46
N PRO A 109 0.08 -6.97 -31.53
CA PRO A 109 -0.46 -7.20 -32.86
C PRO A 109 -0.27 -8.64 -33.30
N ILE A 110 -1.35 -9.33 -33.70
CA ILE A 110 -1.24 -10.65 -34.32
C ILE A 110 -0.53 -10.46 -35.66
N GLN A 111 0.76 -10.79 -35.70
CA GLN A 111 1.55 -10.74 -36.93
C GLN A 111 1.03 -11.82 -37.87
N ARG A 112 0.30 -11.43 -38.91
CA ARG A 112 -0.04 -12.35 -40.00
C ARG A 112 1.25 -12.65 -40.76
N THR A 113 1.56 -13.93 -40.92
CA THR A 113 2.61 -14.41 -41.82
C THR A 113 2.31 -13.85 -43.22
N GLY A 114 3.11 -12.88 -43.69
CA GLY A 114 2.87 -12.20 -44.98
C GLY A 114 3.16 -10.69 -45.05
N GLY A 115 3.64 -10.05 -43.98
CA GLY A 115 4.31 -8.73 -44.08
C GLY A 115 3.43 -7.49 -44.32
N ALA A 116 2.10 -7.61 -44.32
CA ALA A 116 1.21 -6.44 -44.32
C ALA A 116 0.81 -6.08 -42.88
N ALA A 117 0.94 -4.80 -42.51
CA ALA A 117 0.59 -4.27 -41.20
C ALA A 117 -0.85 -4.66 -40.82
N ALA A 118 -1.00 -5.38 -39.71
CA ALA A 118 -2.31 -5.84 -39.24
C ALA A 118 -3.08 -4.65 -38.65
N PHE A 119 -4.28 -4.37 -39.19
CA PHE A 119 -5.25 -3.51 -38.51
C PHE A 119 -5.50 -4.04 -37.10
N GLN A 120 -5.40 -3.18 -36.09
CA GLN A 120 -5.84 -3.52 -34.74
C GLN A 120 -7.35 -3.80 -34.80
N ARG A 121 -7.71 -5.09 -34.73
CA ARG A 121 -9.11 -5.51 -34.77
C ARG A 121 -9.74 -5.10 -33.45
N LYS A 122 -10.67 -4.14 -33.48
CA LYS A 122 -11.51 -3.81 -32.32
C LYS A 122 -12.20 -5.08 -31.84
N MET A 123 -11.92 -5.48 -30.60
CA MET A 123 -12.56 -6.61 -29.94
C MET A 123 -13.52 -6.07 -28.88
N ARG A 124 -14.59 -6.80 -28.62
CA ARG A 124 -15.50 -6.54 -27.49
C ARG A 124 -15.76 -7.85 -26.78
N TYR A 125 -16.06 -7.76 -25.48
CA TYR A 125 -16.50 -8.94 -24.75
C TYR A 125 -17.79 -9.49 -25.37
N ALA A 126 -17.90 -10.82 -25.43
CA ALA A 126 -19.08 -11.46 -26.01
C ALA A 126 -20.36 -11.13 -25.23
N ASN A 127 -20.22 -10.85 -23.92
CA ASN A 127 -21.30 -10.44 -23.04
C ASN A 127 -20.91 -9.11 -22.36
N GLU A 128 -21.75 -8.09 -22.50
CA GLU A 128 -21.61 -6.80 -21.84
C GLU A 128 -22.19 -6.91 -20.42
N ILE A 129 -21.32 -7.09 -19.42
CA ILE A 129 -21.74 -7.34 -18.04
C ILE A 129 -20.97 -6.42 -17.12
N ARG A 130 -21.68 -5.82 -16.16
CA ARG A 130 -21.11 -5.08 -15.05
C ARG A 130 -21.49 -5.75 -13.75
N TYR A 131 -20.54 -5.88 -12.83
CA TYR A 131 -20.84 -6.33 -11.48
C TYR A 131 -19.81 -5.82 -10.50
N GLU A 132 -20.23 -5.74 -9.25
CA GLU A 132 -19.39 -5.44 -8.11
C GLU A 132 -18.92 -6.73 -7.45
N ALA A 133 -17.64 -6.78 -7.11
CA ALA A 133 -17.01 -7.85 -6.37
C ALA A 133 -16.53 -7.34 -5.02
N HIS A 134 -16.90 -8.07 -3.97
CA HIS A 134 -16.54 -7.76 -2.58
C HIS A 134 -15.64 -8.87 -2.07
N ALA A 135 -14.32 -8.63 -2.06
CA ALA A 135 -13.32 -9.59 -1.63
C ALA A 135 -12.96 -9.40 -0.15
N VAL A 136 -12.70 -10.51 0.54
CA VAL A 136 -12.20 -10.52 1.92
C VAL A 136 -10.76 -10.99 1.90
N LEU A 137 -9.86 -10.07 2.25
CA LEU A 137 -8.41 -10.29 2.31
C LEU A 137 -7.99 -10.39 3.78
N VAL A 138 -7.10 -11.31 4.12
CA VAL A 138 -6.80 -11.69 5.51
C VAL A 138 -5.31 -11.71 5.76
N GLY A 139 -4.88 -11.18 6.89
CA GLY A 139 -3.48 -11.09 7.28
C GLY A 139 -2.73 -9.95 6.58
N GLU A 140 -1.58 -9.61 7.16
CA GLU A 140 -0.77 -8.46 6.77
C GLU A 140 0.70 -8.89 6.81
N TYR A 141 1.17 -9.48 5.71
CA TYR A 141 2.47 -10.12 5.65
C TYR A 141 3.46 -9.25 4.89
N ASP A 142 4.70 -9.18 5.38
CA ASP A 142 5.79 -8.40 4.79
C ASP A 142 6.32 -9.03 3.47
N THR A 143 6.23 -10.35 3.35
CA THR A 143 6.82 -11.17 2.28
C THR A 143 5.91 -12.35 1.94
N ALA A 144 6.08 -12.92 0.75
CA ALA A 144 5.30 -14.08 0.34
C ALA A 144 5.66 -15.35 1.12
N GLU A 145 6.91 -15.45 1.56
CA GLU A 145 7.46 -16.57 2.33
C GLU A 145 7.38 -16.36 3.85
N HIS A 146 6.57 -15.40 4.31
CA HIS A 146 6.48 -15.07 5.73
C HIS A 146 6.08 -16.32 6.56
N PRO A 147 6.75 -16.61 7.69
CA PRO A 147 6.61 -17.90 8.39
C PRO A 147 5.20 -18.26 8.86
N ARG A 148 4.32 -17.26 9.06
CA ARG A 148 2.93 -17.47 9.50
C ARG A 148 1.94 -17.74 8.38
N VAL A 149 2.32 -17.49 7.12
CA VAL A 149 1.41 -17.61 5.96
C VAL A 149 0.83 -19.02 5.88
N GLU A 150 1.67 -20.06 6.01
CA GLU A 150 1.22 -21.44 5.87
C GLU A 150 0.21 -21.82 6.96
N SER A 151 0.50 -21.47 8.23
CA SER A 151 -0.38 -21.77 9.36
C SER A 151 -1.71 -20.99 9.31
N ASP A 152 -1.65 -19.71 8.93
CA ASP A 152 -2.86 -18.88 8.83
C ASP A 152 -3.72 -19.31 7.64
N LEU A 153 -3.09 -19.69 6.52
CA LEU A 153 -3.79 -20.21 5.34
C LEU A 153 -4.51 -21.52 5.66
N GLU A 154 -3.88 -22.45 6.37
CA GLU A 154 -4.55 -23.69 6.83
C GLU A 154 -5.74 -23.37 7.75
N LYS A 155 -5.55 -22.45 8.70
CA LYS A 155 -6.61 -22.01 9.62
C LYS A 155 -7.79 -21.39 8.89
N ILE A 156 -7.56 -20.52 7.90
CA ILE A 156 -8.60 -19.90 7.07
C ILE A 156 -9.31 -20.97 6.22
N LYS A 157 -8.55 -21.85 5.57
CA LYS A 157 -9.10 -22.88 4.68
C LYS A 157 -10.00 -23.89 5.39
N THR A 158 -9.75 -24.15 6.66
CA THR A 158 -10.50 -25.11 7.49
C THR A 158 -11.58 -24.44 8.35
N ALA A 159 -11.63 -23.11 8.40
CA ALA A 159 -12.59 -22.38 9.21
C ALA A 159 -14.03 -22.55 8.73
N GLN A 160 -14.95 -22.59 9.70
CA GLN A 160 -16.40 -22.58 9.47
C GLN A 160 -16.95 -21.24 9.95
N CYS A 161 -17.24 -20.37 9.00
CA CYS A 161 -17.81 -19.05 9.24
C CYS A 161 -19.34 -19.11 9.06
N GLY A 162 -20.07 -18.48 9.97
CA GLY A 162 -21.53 -18.47 10.02
C GLY A 162 -22.16 -17.83 8.78
N VAL A 163 -21.46 -16.87 8.16
CA VAL A 163 -21.86 -16.23 6.90
C VAL A 163 -22.16 -17.24 5.77
N PHE A 164 -21.55 -18.43 5.80
CA PHE A 164 -21.76 -19.47 4.79
C PHE A 164 -22.89 -20.46 5.12
N GLY A 165 -23.55 -20.29 6.27
CA GLY A 165 -24.56 -21.23 6.77
C GLY A 165 -25.95 -21.09 6.15
N ASP A 166 -26.30 -19.92 5.60
CA ASP A 166 -27.61 -19.70 4.99
C ASP A 166 -27.61 -20.07 3.49
N GLU A 167 -28.23 -21.21 3.17
CA GLU A 167 -28.35 -21.69 1.79
C GLU A 167 -29.07 -20.72 0.85
N LYS A 168 -30.02 -19.91 1.35
CA LYS A 168 -30.77 -18.96 0.52
C LYS A 168 -29.91 -17.78 0.13
N GLU A 169 -29.15 -17.24 1.07
CA GLU A 169 -28.19 -16.18 0.77
C GLU A 169 -27.10 -16.69 -0.17
N MET A 170 -26.63 -17.93 0.04
CA MET A 170 -25.59 -18.54 -0.77
C MET A 170 -26.03 -18.90 -2.18
N ALA A 171 -27.33 -19.15 -2.40
CA ALA A 171 -27.89 -19.34 -3.73
C ALA A 171 -27.63 -18.14 -4.65
N ALA A 172 -27.65 -16.91 -4.11
CA ALA A 172 -27.39 -15.70 -4.88
C ALA A 172 -25.95 -15.63 -5.45
N GLU A 173 -24.98 -16.30 -4.83
CA GLU A 173 -23.59 -16.37 -5.33
C GLU A 173 -23.38 -17.39 -6.45
N THR A 174 -24.33 -18.30 -6.62
CA THR A 174 -24.28 -19.38 -7.64
C THR A 174 -25.29 -19.16 -8.76
N ASP A 175 -25.84 -17.95 -8.86
CA ASP A 175 -26.78 -17.57 -9.90
C ASP A 175 -26.13 -17.64 -11.28
N ILE A 176 -26.55 -18.60 -12.10
CA ILE A 176 -25.95 -18.85 -13.42
C ILE A 176 -26.26 -17.77 -14.46
N ARG A 177 -27.08 -16.76 -14.14
CA ARG A 177 -27.40 -15.64 -15.04
C ARG A 177 -26.20 -14.72 -15.29
N ASN A 178 -25.25 -14.66 -14.36
CA ASN A 178 -23.97 -14.00 -14.55
C ASN A 178 -22.88 -15.07 -14.81
N PRO A 179 -22.06 -14.96 -15.88
CA PRO A 179 -21.03 -15.95 -16.23
C PRO A 179 -20.03 -16.20 -15.10
N VAL A 180 -19.74 -15.20 -14.27
CA VAL A 180 -18.74 -15.32 -13.20
C VAL A 180 -19.31 -16.11 -12.02
N THR A 181 -20.56 -15.85 -11.66
CA THR A 181 -21.28 -16.67 -10.67
C THR A 181 -21.62 -18.06 -11.22
N ALA A 182 -21.77 -18.23 -12.54
CA ALA A 182 -21.88 -19.54 -13.19
C ALA A 182 -20.59 -20.37 -13.07
N VAL A 183 -19.42 -19.73 -13.27
CA VAL A 183 -18.11 -20.36 -13.03
C VAL A 183 -17.97 -20.75 -11.56
N LYS A 184 -18.36 -19.87 -10.63
CA LYS A 184 -18.39 -20.21 -9.20
C LYS A 184 -19.33 -21.36 -8.88
N ALA A 185 -20.52 -21.41 -9.48
CA ALA A 185 -21.47 -22.51 -9.30
C ALA A 185 -20.90 -23.85 -9.79
N LEU A 186 -20.22 -23.85 -10.94
CA LEU A 186 -19.54 -25.05 -11.46
C LEU A 186 -18.42 -25.49 -10.51
N HIS A 187 -17.59 -24.54 -10.07
CA HIS A 187 -16.51 -24.79 -9.13
C HIS A 187 -17.03 -25.35 -7.80
N HIS A 188 -18.07 -24.76 -7.22
CA HIS A 188 -18.70 -25.23 -5.98
C HIS A 188 -19.23 -26.66 -6.13
N ARG A 189 -19.83 -27.01 -7.28
CA ARG A 189 -20.27 -28.40 -7.56
C ARG A 189 -19.10 -29.38 -7.65
N LEU A 190 -17.97 -28.95 -8.22
CA LEU A 190 -16.76 -29.77 -8.31
C LEU A 190 -16.13 -29.98 -6.94
N VAL A 191 -15.95 -28.92 -6.15
CA VAL A 191 -15.43 -28.99 -4.77
C VAL A 191 -16.34 -29.86 -3.89
N LYS A 192 -17.67 -29.75 -4.00
CA LYS A 192 -18.59 -30.62 -3.25
C LYS A 192 -18.47 -32.11 -3.61
N LYS A 193 -18.06 -32.43 -4.84
CA LYS A 193 -17.91 -33.82 -5.33
C LYS A 193 -16.52 -34.40 -5.11
N MET A 194 -15.48 -33.58 -5.20
CA MET A 194 -14.08 -34.02 -5.29
C MET A 194 -13.13 -33.30 -4.33
N GLY A 195 -13.62 -32.33 -3.56
CA GLY A 195 -12.83 -31.56 -2.61
C GLY A 195 -12.51 -32.33 -1.35
N ASP A 196 -11.46 -31.92 -0.66
CA ASP A 196 -11.09 -32.47 0.65
C ASP A 196 -12.17 -32.10 1.68
N PRO A 197 -12.81 -33.07 2.34
CA PRO A 197 -13.87 -32.82 3.33
C PRO A 197 -13.38 -32.04 4.57
N LYS A 198 -12.06 -31.92 4.78
CA LYS A 198 -11.48 -31.10 5.85
C LYS A 198 -11.52 -29.61 5.55
N LEU A 199 -11.68 -29.22 4.28
CA LEU A 199 -11.71 -27.82 3.87
C LEU A 199 -13.12 -27.24 3.99
N GLY A 200 -13.20 -26.01 4.49
CA GLY A 200 -14.44 -25.24 4.59
C GLY A 200 -14.77 -24.45 3.31
N ALA A 201 -15.71 -23.52 3.40
CA ALA A 201 -16.13 -22.67 2.28
C ALA A 201 -14.97 -21.84 1.69
N MET A 202 -13.96 -21.51 2.52
CA MET A 202 -12.74 -20.81 2.14
C MET A 202 -11.59 -21.76 1.76
N GLY A 203 -11.87 -23.04 1.43
CA GLY A 203 -10.85 -24.04 1.10
C GLY A 203 -9.94 -23.68 -0.08
N ASN A 204 -10.39 -22.75 -0.93
CA ASN A 204 -9.64 -22.24 -2.08
C ASN A 204 -8.89 -20.94 -1.78
N ALA A 205 -8.82 -20.52 -0.52
CA ALA A 205 -8.06 -19.35 -0.13
C ALA A 205 -6.60 -19.48 -0.61
N PHE A 206 -6.00 -18.38 -1.02
CA PHE A 206 -4.62 -18.37 -1.49
C PHE A 206 -3.94 -17.06 -1.16
N LEU A 207 -2.61 -17.11 -1.03
CA LEU A 207 -1.79 -15.93 -0.84
C LEU A 207 -1.80 -15.07 -2.11
N THR A 208 -2.08 -13.79 -1.95
CA THR A 208 -2.10 -12.76 -2.98
C THR A 208 -1.37 -11.51 -2.52
N ARG A 209 -1.19 -10.60 -3.46
CA ARG A 209 -0.70 -9.23 -3.23
C ARG A 209 -1.85 -8.33 -2.78
N ASN A 210 -1.52 -7.28 -2.05
CA ASN A 210 -2.44 -6.20 -1.74
C ASN A 210 -2.78 -5.44 -3.05
N PRO A 211 -4.05 -5.48 -3.53
CA PRO A 211 -4.47 -4.84 -4.77
C PRO A 211 -4.47 -3.31 -4.73
N MET A 212 -4.33 -2.70 -3.55
CA MET A 212 -4.21 -1.25 -3.40
C MET A 212 -2.80 -0.75 -3.72
N LEU A 213 -1.82 -1.67 -3.73
CA LEU A 213 -0.45 -1.39 -4.14
C LEU A 213 -0.30 -1.60 -5.66
N PRO A 214 0.46 -0.74 -6.34
CA PRO A 214 0.64 -0.84 -7.78
C PRO A 214 1.45 -2.10 -8.16
N GLU A 215 1.26 -2.60 -9.39
CA GLU A 215 1.87 -3.89 -9.80
C GLU A 215 3.41 -3.89 -9.76
N ASP A 216 4.01 -2.73 -9.94
CA ASP A 216 5.45 -2.47 -9.87
C ASP A 216 5.99 -2.51 -8.43
N PHE A 217 5.17 -2.28 -7.41
CA PHE A 217 5.57 -2.43 -6.00
C PHE A 217 6.14 -3.83 -5.71
N PHE A 218 5.55 -4.86 -6.32
CA PHE A 218 5.90 -6.26 -6.11
C PHE A 218 6.92 -6.81 -7.10
N GLN A 219 7.30 -6.00 -8.08
CA GLN A 219 8.32 -6.35 -9.06
C GLN A 219 9.56 -5.53 -8.72
N ALA A 220 10.62 -6.20 -8.27
CA ALA A 220 11.93 -5.60 -8.44
C ALA A 220 12.09 -5.33 -9.95
N PRO A 221 12.39 -4.09 -10.37
CA PRO A 221 12.62 -3.79 -11.78
C PRO A 221 13.56 -4.83 -12.38
N GLU A 222 13.12 -5.55 -13.42
CA GLU A 222 13.96 -6.59 -14.00
C GLU A 222 15.17 -5.92 -14.65
N VAL A 223 16.34 -6.13 -14.06
CA VAL A 223 17.60 -5.61 -14.60
C VAL A 223 18.07 -6.56 -15.70
N ASP A 224 17.49 -6.39 -16.89
CA ASP A 224 18.01 -6.96 -18.12
C ASP A 224 19.25 -6.21 -18.61
N ALA A 225 19.85 -6.67 -19.70
CA ALA A 225 21.10 -6.11 -20.22
C ALA A 225 20.97 -4.62 -20.61
N PHE A 226 19.81 -4.18 -21.10
CA PHE A 226 19.60 -2.78 -21.47
C PHE A 226 19.50 -1.90 -20.22
N VAL A 227 18.67 -2.28 -19.25
CA VAL A 227 18.53 -1.55 -17.98
C VAL A 227 19.85 -1.53 -17.22
N ARG A 228 20.59 -2.64 -17.22
CA ARG A 228 21.94 -2.70 -16.64
C ARG A 228 22.86 -1.67 -17.29
N HIS A 229 22.89 -1.60 -18.62
CA HIS A 229 23.73 -0.64 -19.34
C HIS A 229 23.38 0.82 -19.02
N LEU A 230 22.10 1.14 -18.77
CA LEU A 230 21.69 2.49 -18.37
C LEU A 230 22.27 2.93 -17.00
N ASN A 231 22.52 1.96 -16.12
CA ASN A 231 22.96 2.21 -14.75
C ASN A 231 24.47 1.93 -14.53
N GLU A 232 25.11 1.19 -15.44
CA GLU A 232 26.53 0.87 -15.35
C GLU A 232 27.41 2.13 -15.31
N GLY A 233 28.34 2.15 -14.34
CA GLY A 233 29.30 3.24 -14.18
C GLY A 233 28.70 4.57 -13.72
N LYS A 234 27.40 4.60 -13.34
CA LYS A 234 26.76 5.78 -12.75
C LYS A 234 27.16 5.89 -11.27
N THR A 235 27.49 7.10 -10.83
CA THR A 235 27.78 7.36 -9.41
C THR A 235 26.52 7.21 -8.58
N HIS A 236 26.59 6.50 -7.46
CA HIS A 236 25.45 6.21 -6.58
C HIS A 236 24.33 5.44 -7.32
N SER A 237 24.74 4.49 -8.17
CA SER A 237 23.84 3.53 -8.82
C SER A 237 23.12 2.68 -7.78
N LEU A 238 21.78 2.64 -7.85
CA LEU A 238 20.97 1.80 -6.95
C LEU A 238 21.29 0.30 -7.11
N ILE A 239 21.67 -0.13 -8.31
CA ILE A 239 21.94 -1.54 -8.62
C ILE A 239 23.30 -1.96 -8.06
N ASP A 240 24.30 -1.09 -8.19
CA ASP A 240 25.69 -1.44 -7.92
C ASP A 240 26.13 -1.09 -6.50
N GLU A 241 25.56 -0.04 -5.90
CA GLU A 241 26.04 0.52 -4.62
C GLU A 241 25.09 0.32 -3.44
N CYS A 242 23.80 -0.01 -3.65
CA CYS A 242 22.85 -0.15 -2.54
C CYS A 242 22.95 -1.55 -1.89
N PRO A 243 23.35 -1.64 -0.60
CA PRO A 243 23.53 -2.93 0.06
C PRO A 243 22.21 -3.57 0.54
N GLY A 244 21.17 -2.76 0.74
CA GLY A 244 19.90 -3.17 1.33
C GLY A 244 19.03 -4.01 0.40
N LYS A 245 18.01 -4.64 0.97
CA LYS A 245 16.94 -5.31 0.21
C LYS A 245 15.85 -4.34 -0.23
N TYR A 246 15.67 -3.25 0.51
CA TYR A 246 14.66 -2.23 0.27
C TYR A 246 15.28 -0.83 0.29
N THR A 247 14.63 0.10 -0.40
CA THR A 247 14.95 1.53 -0.43
C THR A 247 13.65 2.32 -0.60
N VAL A 248 13.64 3.64 -0.33
CA VAL A 248 12.43 4.47 -0.51
C VAL A 248 12.57 5.36 -1.72
N VAL A 249 11.67 5.24 -2.69
CA VAL A 249 11.54 6.18 -3.81
C VAL A 249 10.99 7.48 -3.28
N VAL A 250 11.75 8.55 -3.46
CA VAL A 250 11.37 9.91 -3.01
C VAL A 250 11.12 10.86 -4.18
N ARG A 251 11.55 10.47 -5.38
CA ARG A 251 11.27 11.23 -6.60
C ARG A 251 11.30 10.36 -7.85
N THR A 252 10.27 10.52 -8.67
CA THR A 252 10.18 9.93 -10.01
C THR A 252 10.26 11.02 -11.09
N PHE A 253 11.25 10.89 -11.98
CA PHE A 253 11.41 11.67 -13.19
C PHE A 253 10.95 10.82 -14.38
N SER A 254 9.65 10.86 -14.65
CA SER A 254 9.05 10.22 -15.82
C SER A 254 9.01 11.19 -17.01
N GLY A 255 9.15 10.65 -18.22
CA GLY A 255 8.93 11.46 -19.43
C GLY A 255 7.55 12.13 -19.42
N PHE A 256 6.53 11.47 -18.84
CA PHE A 256 5.21 12.02 -18.57
C PHE A 256 5.24 12.91 -17.33
N ASN A 257 4.87 14.18 -17.46
CA ASN A 257 4.70 15.06 -16.31
C ASN A 257 3.39 14.72 -15.60
N THR A 258 3.43 14.21 -14.37
CA THR A 258 2.26 14.04 -13.50
C THR A 258 1.73 15.34 -12.90
N ILE A 259 2.42 16.48 -13.09
CA ILE A 259 2.09 17.76 -12.40
C ILE A 259 1.87 18.94 -13.38
N VAL A 260 1.78 18.74 -14.70
CA VAL A 260 1.58 19.87 -15.63
C VAL A 260 0.29 19.72 -16.42
N ASP A 261 -0.76 20.38 -15.92
CA ASP A 261 -1.97 20.83 -16.65
C ASP A 261 -2.52 19.80 -17.66
N GLY A 262 -3.52 19.01 -17.23
CA GLY A 262 -4.17 17.91 -17.98
C GLY A 262 -4.83 18.27 -19.32
N LYS A 263 -4.52 19.45 -19.88
CA LYS A 263 -4.89 19.89 -21.22
C LYS A 263 -3.86 19.52 -22.29
N LYS A 264 -2.67 18.99 -21.94
CA LYS A 264 -1.61 18.62 -22.89
C LYS A 264 -1.39 17.11 -23.10
N ASP A 265 -2.22 16.25 -22.51
CA ASP A 265 -2.09 14.78 -22.62
C ASP A 265 -2.21 14.25 -24.06
N LYS A 266 -2.90 14.96 -24.95
CA LYS A 266 -3.24 14.44 -26.30
C LYS A 266 -2.16 14.68 -27.37
N THR A 267 -1.08 15.40 -27.05
CA THR A 267 0.02 15.72 -27.99
C THR A 267 1.39 15.32 -27.46
N PHE A 268 1.41 14.42 -26.48
CA PHE A 268 2.63 14.00 -25.81
C PHE A 268 3.37 12.92 -26.63
N GLU A 269 4.57 13.25 -27.13
CA GLU A 269 5.50 12.25 -27.69
C GLU A 269 6.67 12.01 -26.73
N PRO A 270 6.91 10.76 -26.29
CA PRO A 270 8.14 10.37 -25.62
C PRO A 270 9.34 10.64 -26.54
N SER A 271 10.38 11.32 -26.05
CA SER A 271 11.63 11.54 -26.79
C SER A 271 12.85 11.15 -25.96
N GLY A 272 13.88 10.60 -26.62
CA GLY A 272 15.13 10.21 -25.97
C GLY A 272 15.79 11.36 -25.21
N GLU A 273 15.82 12.56 -25.81
CA GLU A 273 16.38 13.77 -25.17
C GLU A 273 15.70 14.11 -23.83
N ARG A 274 14.41 13.80 -23.67
CA ARG A 274 13.70 14.04 -22.40
C ARG A 274 14.05 13.00 -21.36
N LEU A 275 14.23 11.75 -21.75
CA LEU A 275 14.72 10.71 -20.85
C LEU A 275 16.15 11.00 -20.39
N ASP A 276 17.02 11.47 -21.29
CA ASP A 276 18.37 11.91 -20.95
C ASP A 276 18.36 13.07 -19.95
N ARG A 277 17.42 14.02 -20.11
CA ARG A 277 17.23 15.10 -19.14
C ARG A 277 16.72 14.58 -17.79
N CYS A 278 15.78 13.64 -17.78
CA CYS A 278 15.29 13.01 -16.55
C CYS A 278 16.44 12.29 -15.82
N ALA A 279 17.30 11.60 -16.55
CA ALA A 279 18.49 10.96 -15.99
C ALA A 279 19.47 11.99 -15.41
N ALA A 280 19.72 13.10 -16.12
CA ALA A 280 20.58 14.18 -15.64
C ALA A 280 20.01 14.89 -14.38
N ASP A 281 18.69 15.12 -14.35
CA ASP A 281 17.99 15.70 -13.20
C ASP A 281 18.04 14.76 -11.98
N ALA A 282 17.84 13.45 -12.18
CA ALA A 282 17.98 12.45 -11.12
C ALA A 282 19.42 12.40 -10.57
N ALA A 283 20.41 12.40 -11.45
CA ALA A 283 21.83 12.42 -11.06
C ALA A 283 22.18 13.67 -10.23
N GLU A 284 21.71 14.84 -10.66
CA GLU A 284 21.95 16.09 -9.96
C GLU A 284 21.24 16.13 -8.60
N MET A 285 20.00 15.65 -8.53
CA MET A 285 19.27 15.54 -7.27
C MET A 285 19.99 14.62 -6.27
N VAL A 286 20.47 13.46 -6.71
CA VAL A 286 21.28 12.55 -5.88
C VAL A 286 22.57 13.22 -5.42
N ARG A 287 23.27 13.93 -6.31
CA ARG A 287 24.49 14.66 -5.96
C ARG A 287 24.25 15.70 -4.86
N LEU A 288 23.14 16.44 -4.94
CA LEU A 288 22.76 17.43 -3.94
C LEU A 288 22.41 16.78 -2.60
N LEU A 289 21.60 15.72 -2.60
CA LEU A 289 21.27 14.96 -1.39
C LEU A 289 22.52 14.37 -0.72
N ARG A 290 23.43 13.79 -1.50
CA ARG A 290 24.70 13.23 -1.00
C ARG A 290 25.62 14.29 -0.42
N LYS A 291 25.61 15.51 -0.97
CA LYS A 291 26.35 16.65 -0.42
C LYS A 291 25.84 17.05 0.97
N GLU A 292 24.55 16.85 1.25
CA GLU A 292 23.91 17.06 2.55
C GLU A 292 24.07 15.87 3.50
N GLY A 293 24.79 14.82 3.10
CA GLY A 293 25.02 13.62 3.90
C GLY A 293 23.89 12.59 3.83
N VAL A 294 22.91 12.78 2.94
CA VAL A 294 21.79 11.86 2.74
C VAL A 294 22.23 10.66 1.89
N GLU A 295 21.93 9.45 2.34
CA GLU A 295 22.18 8.24 1.57
C GLU A 295 21.18 8.12 0.40
N ALA A 296 21.49 8.70 -0.76
CA ALA A 296 20.62 8.69 -1.93
C ALA A 296 21.21 7.90 -3.11
N TYR A 297 20.37 7.23 -3.89
CA TYR A 297 20.76 6.49 -5.10
C TYR A 297 19.92 6.90 -6.31
N GLN A 298 20.50 6.76 -7.51
CA GLN A 298 19.79 6.89 -8.78
C GLN A 298 19.57 5.53 -9.43
N PHE A 299 18.42 5.40 -10.09
CA PHE A 299 18.11 4.26 -10.95
C PHE A 299 17.43 4.74 -12.22
N HIS A 300 17.87 4.23 -13.36
CA HIS A 300 17.35 4.57 -14.67
C HIS A 300 16.72 3.34 -15.31
N ASP A 301 15.51 3.53 -15.85
CA ASP A 301 14.79 2.51 -16.61
C ASP A 301 14.40 3.08 -17.99
N ARG A 302 13.76 2.27 -18.83
CA ARG A 302 13.31 2.59 -20.19
C ARG A 302 12.43 3.83 -20.28
N THR A 303 11.65 4.13 -19.25
CA THR A 303 10.60 5.16 -19.30
C THR A 303 10.77 6.27 -18.25
N GLN A 304 11.64 6.07 -17.27
CA GLN A 304 11.79 6.96 -16.13
C GLN A 304 13.15 6.83 -15.46
N SER A 305 13.49 7.84 -14.66
CA SER A 305 14.58 7.80 -13.70
C SER A 305 14.03 8.07 -12.31
N ILE A 306 14.45 7.29 -11.31
CA ILE A 306 14.01 7.46 -9.92
C ILE A 306 15.19 7.82 -9.03
N VAL A 307 14.89 8.59 -7.98
CA VAL A 307 15.80 8.89 -6.88
C VAL A 307 15.25 8.23 -5.63
N THR A 308 16.12 7.49 -4.96
CA THR A 308 15.80 6.71 -3.78
C THR A 308 16.67 7.13 -2.60
N ILE A 309 16.19 6.93 -1.37
CA ILE A 309 16.91 7.23 -0.14
C ILE A 309 16.91 6.01 0.78
N GLY A 310 18.09 5.73 1.34
CA GLY A 310 18.35 4.71 2.35
C GLY A 310 18.53 3.31 1.78
N SER A 311 19.17 2.47 2.57
CA SER A 311 19.33 1.04 2.34
C SER A 311 18.81 0.26 3.55
N PHE A 312 17.81 -0.59 3.35
CA PHE A 312 17.09 -1.26 4.44
C PHE A 312 17.02 -2.77 4.23
N GLU A 313 17.20 -3.53 5.31
CA GLU A 313 17.16 -4.99 5.27
C GLU A 313 15.75 -5.57 5.34
N ASN A 314 14.85 -4.90 6.06
CA ASN A 314 13.46 -5.31 6.21
C ASN A 314 12.54 -4.18 5.75
N LEU A 315 11.38 -4.54 5.22
CA LEU A 315 10.35 -3.58 4.80
C LEU A 315 9.57 -3.05 6.01
N GLY A 316 9.38 -3.90 7.01
CA GLY A 316 8.61 -3.60 8.21
C GLY A 316 8.31 -4.87 8.98
N ARG A 317 7.34 -4.78 9.88
CA ARG A 317 6.92 -5.87 10.75
C ARG A 317 5.41 -5.86 10.93
N GLU A 318 4.87 -7.03 11.21
CA GLU A 318 3.49 -7.16 11.65
C GLU A 318 3.37 -6.78 13.14
N LEU A 319 2.30 -6.09 13.51
CA LEU A 319 2.02 -5.66 14.87
C LEU A 319 1.33 -6.77 15.68
N PRO A 320 1.55 -6.80 17.01
CA PRO A 320 0.72 -7.63 17.89
C PRO A 320 -0.74 -7.19 17.76
N GLY A 321 -1.65 -8.13 17.54
CA GLY A 321 -3.06 -7.77 17.34
C GLY A 321 -3.43 -7.38 15.91
N GLY A 322 -2.57 -7.66 14.92
CA GLY A 322 -2.84 -7.30 13.53
C GLY A 322 -2.34 -5.91 13.19
N GLY A 323 -2.14 -5.62 11.92
CA GLY A 323 -1.49 -4.41 11.45
C GLY A 323 -0.12 -4.72 10.85
N PHE A 324 0.25 -3.98 9.81
CA PHE A 324 1.61 -3.89 9.29
C PHE A 324 2.17 -2.49 9.59
N GLU A 325 3.37 -2.46 10.14
CA GLU A 325 4.11 -1.24 10.39
C GLU A 325 5.40 -1.29 9.56
N TYR A 326 5.57 -0.34 8.64
CA TYR A 326 6.85 -0.15 7.96
C TYR A 326 7.97 0.07 8.99
N ASP A 327 9.17 -0.39 8.66
CA ASP A 327 10.32 -0.24 9.54
C ASP A 327 10.52 1.24 9.89
N ALA A 328 10.79 1.56 11.17
CA ALA A 328 10.86 2.95 11.64
C ALA A 328 11.80 3.85 10.81
N PRO A 329 12.98 3.37 10.34
CA PRO A 329 13.81 4.13 9.41
C PRO A 329 13.15 4.42 8.05
N ILE A 330 12.37 3.48 7.49
CA ILE A 330 11.62 3.66 6.24
C ILE A 330 10.53 4.72 6.44
N LEU A 331 9.76 4.63 7.53
CA LEU A 331 8.73 5.62 7.88
C LEU A 331 9.34 7.02 8.06
N ALA A 332 10.52 7.12 8.68
CA ALA A 332 11.21 8.39 8.85
C ALA A 332 11.56 9.01 7.49
N VAL A 333 12.06 8.21 6.54
CA VAL A 333 12.36 8.69 5.17
C VAL A 333 11.08 9.09 4.44
N MET A 334 10.02 8.27 4.49
CA MET A 334 8.76 8.60 3.82
C MET A 334 8.13 9.89 4.34
N ASN A 335 8.17 10.12 5.66
CA ASN A 335 7.63 11.32 6.28
C ASN A 335 8.51 12.53 6.01
N GLU A 336 9.83 12.37 6.04
CA GLU A 336 10.76 13.46 5.84
C GLU A 336 10.77 13.92 4.37
N TYR A 337 10.81 12.99 3.41
CA TYR A 337 11.06 13.27 1.99
C TYR A 337 9.79 13.19 1.14
N ARG A 338 8.67 13.73 1.62
CA ARG A 338 7.40 13.88 0.86
C ARG A 338 7.14 15.33 0.47
N ALA A 339 6.47 15.54 -0.66
CA ALA A 339 6.24 16.86 -1.24
C ALA A 339 5.55 17.85 -0.28
N PHE A 340 4.61 17.40 0.55
CA PHE A 340 3.85 18.29 1.43
C PHE A 340 4.39 18.34 2.88
N ASN A 341 5.59 17.84 3.13
CA ASN A 341 6.27 18.03 4.42
C ASN A 341 7.03 19.37 4.42
N ILE A 342 6.27 20.46 4.56
CA ILE A 342 6.79 21.85 4.51
C ILE A 342 6.82 22.48 5.91
N ASP A 343 7.73 23.43 6.11
CA ASP A 343 7.79 24.25 7.33
C ASP A 343 6.45 24.97 7.58
N ALA A 344 5.99 24.96 8.83
CA ALA A 344 4.71 25.55 9.23
C ALA A 344 4.60 27.04 8.88
N ASN A 345 5.70 27.80 8.91
CA ASN A 345 5.72 29.21 8.54
C ASN A 345 5.51 29.41 7.03
N LEU A 346 6.09 28.53 6.21
CA LEU A 346 5.92 28.54 4.75
C LEU A 346 4.49 28.15 4.37
N ALA A 347 3.93 27.14 5.05
CA ALA A 347 2.53 26.73 4.89
C ALA A 347 1.55 27.87 5.23
N ASN A 348 1.84 28.63 6.29
CA ASN A 348 1.00 29.73 6.76
C ASN A 348 1.07 30.98 5.86
N GLN A 349 2.23 31.28 5.26
CA GLN A 349 2.37 32.40 4.32
C GLN A 349 1.53 32.21 3.06
N VAL A 350 1.42 30.99 2.55
CA VAL A 350 0.63 30.69 1.33
C VAL A 350 -0.87 30.71 1.61
N LYS A 351 -1.34 30.25 2.78
CA LYS A 351 -2.76 30.39 3.18
C LYS A 351 -3.26 31.84 3.12
N GLN A 352 -2.36 32.81 3.29
CA GLN A 352 -2.69 34.23 3.32
C GLN A 352 -2.44 34.97 1.99
N LYS A 353 -1.79 34.34 0.99
CA LYS A 353 -1.40 35.01 -0.26
C LYS A 353 -1.46 34.08 -1.50
N THR A 354 -2.45 34.37 -2.35
CA THR A 354 -2.47 34.27 -3.84
C THR A 354 -2.98 33.03 -4.58
N THR A 355 -3.39 33.31 -5.81
CA THR A 355 -3.68 32.47 -6.99
C THR A 355 -2.47 31.66 -7.53
N GLN A 356 -1.37 31.58 -6.79
CA GLN A 356 -0.17 30.81 -7.13
C GLN A 356 -0.20 29.48 -6.38
N GLY A 357 0.22 28.39 -7.03
CA GLY A 357 0.00 27.01 -6.60
C GLY A 357 0.53 26.63 -5.21
N VAL A 358 0.25 25.39 -4.80
CA VAL A 358 0.59 24.86 -3.47
C VAL A 358 2.12 24.68 -3.32
N PRO A 359 2.76 25.21 -2.26
CA PRO A 359 4.18 25.02 -1.99
C PRO A 359 4.50 23.56 -1.70
N VAL A 360 5.64 23.09 -2.20
CA VAL A 360 6.13 21.72 -2.02
C VAL A 360 7.58 21.72 -1.56
N LYS A 361 7.95 20.72 -0.77
CA LYS A 361 9.33 20.45 -0.34
C LYS A 361 10.15 20.01 -1.55
N CYS A 362 11.28 20.68 -1.77
CA CYS A 362 12.15 20.47 -2.91
C CYS A 362 13.62 20.40 -2.50
N VAL A 363 14.42 19.68 -3.28
CA VAL A 363 15.88 19.81 -3.26
C VAL A 363 16.28 21.01 -4.12
N ALA A 364 17.05 21.93 -3.52
CA ALA A 364 17.57 23.15 -4.15
C ALA A 364 16.49 24.00 -4.88
N GLU A 365 15.27 24.08 -4.31
CA GLU A 365 14.11 24.81 -4.87
C GLU A 365 13.70 24.37 -6.29
N ARG A 366 14.27 23.28 -6.81
CA ARG A 366 14.12 22.83 -8.20
C ARG A 366 13.45 21.47 -8.32
N PHE A 367 13.80 20.52 -7.46
CA PHE A 367 13.33 19.14 -7.56
C PHE A 367 12.35 18.82 -6.44
N PRO A 368 11.02 18.92 -6.66
CA PRO A 368 10.05 18.55 -5.64
C PRO A 368 10.12 17.05 -5.39
N PHE A 369 9.90 16.63 -4.15
CA PHE A 369 9.69 15.22 -3.84
C PHE A 369 8.34 14.73 -4.38
N ASP A 370 8.16 13.41 -4.40
CA ASP A 370 6.87 12.80 -4.70
C ASP A 370 5.89 13.02 -3.53
N VAL A 371 4.60 13.06 -3.84
CA VAL A 371 3.54 13.30 -2.84
C VAL A 371 3.51 12.17 -1.80
N GLN A 372 3.71 10.94 -2.27
CA GLN A 372 3.78 9.73 -1.46
C GLN A 372 5.06 8.98 -1.84
N PRO A 373 6.14 9.16 -1.07
CA PRO A 373 7.31 8.31 -1.19
C PRO A 373 6.93 6.86 -0.90
N MET A 374 7.49 5.93 -1.67
CA MET A 374 7.13 4.51 -1.56
C MET A 374 8.36 3.64 -1.40
N PRO A 375 8.36 2.69 -0.44
CA PRO A 375 9.42 1.69 -0.36
C PRO A 375 9.30 0.72 -1.54
N ILE A 376 10.45 0.34 -2.11
CA ILE A 376 10.58 -0.66 -3.17
C ILE A 376 11.67 -1.66 -2.80
N SER A 377 11.63 -2.85 -3.38
CA SER A 377 12.77 -3.76 -3.36
C SER A 377 13.89 -3.23 -4.25
N VAL A 378 15.14 -3.30 -3.78
CA VAL A 378 16.32 -2.93 -4.57
C VAL A 378 16.41 -3.86 -5.80
N PRO A 379 16.47 -3.31 -7.04
CA PRO A 379 16.57 -4.09 -8.26
C PRO A 379 17.82 -4.99 -8.27
N LYS A 380 17.67 -6.27 -8.62
CA LYS A 380 18.80 -7.21 -8.74
C LYS A 380 18.98 -7.69 -10.18
N PRO A 381 20.22 -7.85 -10.68
CA PRO A 381 20.49 -8.48 -11.96
C PRO A 381 19.84 -9.87 -12.06
N SER A 382 19.06 -10.10 -13.12
CA SER A 382 18.49 -11.43 -13.34
C SER A 382 19.61 -12.43 -13.66
N LYS A 383 19.49 -13.69 -13.20
CA LYS A 383 20.49 -14.74 -13.51
C LYS A 383 20.69 -14.91 -15.02
N ARG A 384 19.66 -14.64 -15.85
CA ARG A 384 19.73 -14.66 -17.32
C ARG A 384 20.59 -13.53 -17.90
N SER A 385 20.52 -12.32 -17.32
CA SER A 385 21.33 -11.15 -17.72
C SER A 385 22.84 -11.40 -17.61
N LEU A 386 23.25 -12.16 -16.58
CA LEU A 386 24.65 -12.57 -16.40
C LEU A 386 25.15 -13.49 -17.51
N TYR A 387 24.30 -14.40 -18.02
CA TYR A 387 24.66 -15.32 -19.10
C TYR A 387 24.74 -14.63 -20.47
N SER A 388 23.89 -13.62 -20.74
CA SER A 388 23.99 -12.85 -21.99
C SER A 388 25.22 -11.94 -22.02
N ALA A 389 25.58 -11.30 -20.89
CA ALA A 389 26.77 -10.47 -20.80
C ALA A 389 28.08 -11.27 -20.96
N ALA A 390 28.13 -12.50 -20.42
CA ALA A 390 29.27 -13.40 -20.56
C ALA A 390 29.45 -13.96 -21.98
N MET A 391 28.40 -13.94 -22.81
CA MET A 391 28.39 -14.54 -24.15
C MET A 391 28.53 -13.53 -25.30
N GLY A 392 28.73 -12.24 -25.01
CA GLY A 392 29.10 -11.21 -25.99
C GLY A 392 28.31 -11.29 -27.30
N ARG A 393 26.98 -11.15 -27.24
CA ARG A 393 26.13 -11.02 -28.42
C ARG A 393 25.41 -9.69 -28.43
#